data_AF-A0A5C7JDJ6-F1
#
_entry.id   AF-A0A5C7JDJ6-F1
#
_cell.length_a   1.000
_cell.length_b   1.000
_cell.length_c   1.000
_cell.angle_alpha   90.00
_cell.angle_beta   90.00
_cell.angle_gamma   90.00
#
_symmetry.space_group_name_H-M   'P 1'
#
loop_
_entity.id
_entity.type
_entity.pdbx_description
1 polymer ?
#
loop_
_entity_poly.entity_id
_entity_poly.type
_entity_poly.pdbx_seq_one_letter_code
_entity_poly.pdbx_strand_id
1 'polypeptide(L)'
;MIRALYKLATLPDEVRAINKIRSKVRLDCVSHAQSQQETYKGLTNFINSKGQLFFYKTPARDFVNTDSKRIAEWSLTNNSQNLSSIYIEDIDYPQFGYGYPNAKRLLSNGEENPLFNFRNDGYLFILSKDYSEIEILIIQDGRNLISSYYQLLIDGALDLEINQLRSKLKPFFTYEGLHL
;
A
#
# COMPACT_ATOMS: atom_id res chain seq x y z
N MET A 1 -13.08 -4.63 10.58
CA MET A 1 -13.19 -3.55 9.58
C MET A 1 -12.08 -3.66 8.53
N ILE A 2 -10.84 -3.90 8.95
CA ILE A 2 -9.69 -4.07 8.07
C ILE A 2 -9.77 -5.44 7.40
N ARG A 3 -9.88 -5.45 6.06
CA ARG A 3 -9.99 -6.66 5.24
C ARG A 3 -8.67 -7.41 5.15
N ALA A 4 -7.58 -6.68 5.01
CA ALA A 4 -6.24 -7.21 4.83
C ALA A 4 -5.19 -6.21 5.29
N LEU A 5 -4.02 -6.73 5.68
CA LEU A 5 -2.81 -5.97 5.95
C LEU A 5 -1.70 -6.50 5.04
N TYR A 6 -1.02 -5.62 4.33
CA TYR A 6 0.18 -5.96 3.55
C TYR A 6 1.35 -5.13 4.07
N LYS A 7 2.42 -5.78 4.51
CA LYS A 7 3.65 -5.12 4.93
C LYS A 7 4.62 -5.08 3.77
N LEU A 8 4.96 -3.88 3.33
CA LEU A 8 5.96 -3.58 2.33
C LEU A 8 7.25 -3.13 3.01
N ALA A 9 8.40 -3.53 2.46
CA ALA A 9 9.71 -3.11 2.96
C ALA A 9 10.73 -2.93 1.83
N THR A 10 11.66 -1.99 2.02
CA THR A 10 12.91 -1.96 1.25
C THR A 10 13.76 -3.13 1.71
N LEU A 11 14.04 -4.05 0.79
CA LEU A 11 14.87 -5.20 1.09
C LEU A 11 16.34 -4.76 1.33
N PRO A 12 17.09 -5.45 2.22
CA PRO A 12 18.52 -5.21 2.40
C PRO A 12 19.29 -5.35 1.07
N ASP A 13 20.39 -4.62 0.92
CA ASP A 13 21.16 -4.58 -0.33
C ASP A 13 21.68 -5.96 -0.77
N GLU A 14 22.08 -6.80 0.19
CA GLU A 14 22.51 -8.19 -0.07
C GLU A 14 21.36 -9.05 -0.62
N VAL A 15 20.17 -8.98 0.00
CA VAL A 15 18.96 -9.68 -0.45
C VAL A 15 18.58 -9.21 -1.85
N ARG A 16 18.62 -7.89 -2.09
CA ARG A 16 18.34 -7.30 -3.41
C ARG A 16 19.32 -7.80 -4.47
N ALA A 17 20.61 -7.86 -4.16
CA ALA A 17 21.64 -8.32 -5.08
C ALA A 17 21.41 -9.79 -5.48
N ILE A 18 21.19 -10.67 -4.51
CA ILE A 18 20.94 -12.11 -4.75
C ILE A 18 19.67 -12.31 -5.60
N ASN A 19 18.59 -11.60 -5.27
CA ASN A 19 17.31 -11.70 -5.96
C ASN A 19 17.25 -10.89 -7.29
N LYS A 20 18.37 -10.30 -7.72
CA LYS A 20 18.52 -9.49 -8.94
C LYS A 20 17.59 -8.26 -9.00
N ILE A 21 17.32 -7.66 -7.85
CA ILE A 21 16.49 -6.45 -7.70
C ILE A 21 17.39 -5.22 -7.76
N ARG A 22 17.34 -4.49 -8.88
CA ARG A 22 18.23 -3.32 -9.12
C ARG A 22 17.69 -1.99 -8.57
N SER A 23 16.37 -1.83 -8.52
CA SER A 23 15.74 -0.56 -8.11
C SER A 23 15.92 -0.32 -6.61
N LYS A 24 16.40 0.87 -6.23
CA LYS A 24 16.60 1.30 -4.84
C LYS A 24 15.33 1.86 -4.20
N VAL A 25 14.36 2.26 -5.00
CA VAL A 25 13.09 2.85 -4.55
C VAL A 25 11.94 1.83 -4.53
N ARG A 26 12.28 0.55 -4.73
CA ARG A 26 11.32 -0.54 -4.71
C ARG A 26 11.07 -1.00 -3.27
N LEU A 27 9.79 -1.12 -2.94
CA LEU A 27 9.26 -1.74 -1.74
C LEU A 27 8.63 -3.07 -2.14
N ASP A 28 9.05 -4.16 -1.49
CA ASP A 28 8.52 -5.49 -1.73
C ASP A 28 7.59 -5.89 -0.58
N CYS A 29 6.47 -6.53 -0.91
CA CYS A 29 5.62 -7.12 0.10
C CYS A 29 6.33 -8.33 0.72
N VAL A 30 6.69 -8.20 1.99
CA VAL A 30 7.40 -9.23 2.74
C VAL A 30 6.44 -10.13 3.51
N SER A 31 5.34 -9.58 4.00
CA SER A 31 4.33 -10.33 4.73
C SER A 31 2.94 -9.74 4.57
N HIS A 32 1.92 -10.58 4.80
CA HIS A 32 0.53 -10.17 4.74
C HIS A 32 -0.34 -10.94 5.74
N ALA A 33 -1.50 -10.38 6.04
CA ALA A 33 -2.56 -11.02 6.80
C ALA A 33 -3.93 -10.67 6.21
N GLN A 34 -4.93 -11.52 6.47
CA GLN A 34 -6.31 -11.33 6.03
C GLN A 34 -7.22 -11.53 7.24
N SER A 35 -8.28 -10.73 7.37
CA SER A 35 -9.25 -10.90 8.46
C SER A 35 -10.28 -11.99 8.18
N GLN A 36 -10.45 -12.39 6.92
CA GLN A 36 -11.38 -13.43 6.48
C GLN A 36 -10.66 -14.53 5.70
N GLN A 37 -11.33 -15.67 5.52
CA GLN A 37 -10.80 -16.83 4.80
C GLN A 37 -10.56 -16.56 3.31
N GLU A 38 -11.46 -15.83 2.64
CA GLU A 38 -11.22 -15.43 1.25
C GLU A 38 -10.07 -14.42 1.20
N THR A 39 -9.15 -14.58 0.27
CA THR A 39 -8.04 -13.64 0.05
C THR A 39 -8.53 -12.39 -0.66
N TYR A 40 -8.15 -11.20 -0.17
CA TYR A 40 -8.34 -9.95 -0.89
C TYR A 40 -7.59 -9.95 -2.23
N LYS A 41 -8.29 -9.61 -3.31
CA LYS A 41 -7.77 -9.70 -4.69
C LYS A 41 -7.36 -8.35 -5.30
N GLY A 42 -7.59 -7.22 -4.62
CA GLY A 42 -7.34 -5.90 -5.20
C GLY A 42 -5.88 -5.58 -5.52
N LEU A 43 -4.93 -6.35 -5.00
CA LEU A 43 -3.50 -6.19 -5.27
C LEU A 43 -2.93 -7.20 -6.29
N THR A 44 -3.73 -8.11 -6.84
CA THR A 44 -3.21 -9.20 -7.70
C THR A 44 -2.54 -8.70 -8.97
N ASN A 45 -3.01 -7.58 -9.53
CA ASN A 45 -2.43 -6.97 -10.74
C ASN A 45 -1.03 -6.39 -10.53
N PHE A 46 -0.59 -6.28 -9.27
CA PHE A 46 0.73 -5.78 -8.91
C PHE A 46 1.75 -6.89 -8.64
N ILE A 47 1.34 -8.15 -8.79
CA ILE A 47 2.20 -9.31 -8.66
C ILE A 47 2.89 -9.56 -10.01
N ASN A 48 4.22 -9.63 -10.02
CA ASN A 48 4.96 -9.94 -11.24
C ASN A 48 4.97 -11.43 -11.58
N SER A 49 5.59 -11.78 -12.70
CA SER A 49 5.75 -13.17 -13.15
C SER A 49 6.54 -14.07 -12.19
N LYS A 50 7.30 -13.49 -11.24
CA LYS A 50 8.00 -14.23 -10.18
C LYS A 50 7.11 -14.46 -8.94
N GLY A 51 5.90 -13.92 -8.90
CA GLY A 51 5.03 -13.99 -7.71
C GLY A 51 5.32 -12.91 -6.67
N GLN A 52 6.10 -11.87 -7.01
CA GLN A 52 6.44 -10.79 -6.08
C GLN A 52 5.43 -9.66 -6.21
N LEU A 53 4.78 -9.30 -5.10
CA LEU A 53 4.02 -8.05 -4.98
C LEU A 53 4.99 -6.94 -4.59
N PHE A 54 5.10 -5.91 -5.42
CA PHE A 54 6.01 -4.80 -5.15
C PHE A 54 5.49 -3.47 -5.72
N PHE A 55 6.01 -2.38 -5.16
CA PHE A 55 5.73 -1.03 -5.61
C PHE A 55 7.01 -0.20 -5.64
N TYR A 56 7.09 0.78 -6.53
CA TYR A 56 8.06 1.85 -6.47
C TYR A 56 7.47 3.02 -5.72
N LYS A 57 8.26 3.58 -4.80
CA LYS A 57 7.94 4.83 -4.13
C LYS A 57 8.31 6.00 -5.05
N THR A 58 7.31 6.60 -5.68
CA THR A 58 7.50 7.70 -6.65
C THR A 58 7.09 9.02 -6.00
N PRO A 59 7.91 10.07 -6.01
CA PRO A 59 7.49 11.39 -5.50
C PRO A 59 6.24 11.86 -6.25
N ALA A 60 5.23 12.38 -5.54
CA ALA A 60 4.00 12.82 -6.22
C ALA A 60 4.14 14.17 -6.96
N ARG A 61 5.31 14.83 -6.87
CA ARG A 61 5.62 16.15 -7.46
C ARG A 61 5.52 16.21 -8.98
N ASP A 62 5.37 15.07 -9.66
CA ASP A 62 5.18 15.03 -11.12
C ASP A 62 3.69 15.05 -11.56
N PHE A 63 2.71 15.02 -10.63
CA PHE A 63 1.30 14.80 -11.03
C PHE A 63 0.20 15.62 -10.33
N VAL A 64 0.47 16.44 -9.30
CA VAL A 64 -0.61 17.09 -8.54
C VAL A 64 -0.35 18.59 -8.32
N ASN A 65 -1.13 19.40 -9.03
CA ASN A 65 -1.23 20.85 -8.84
C ASN A 65 -2.58 21.13 -8.16
N THR A 66 -2.76 20.75 -6.88
CA THR A 66 -4.00 21.04 -6.14
C THR A 66 -3.79 21.08 -4.63
N ASP A 67 -4.35 22.15 -4.04
CA ASP A 67 -4.65 22.48 -2.63
C ASP A 67 -3.54 22.25 -1.57
N SER A 68 -3.04 23.37 -1.02
CA SER A 68 -1.97 23.47 -0.02
C SER A 68 -2.15 22.65 1.28
N LYS A 69 -3.33 22.06 1.49
CA LYS A 69 -3.69 21.26 2.68
C LYS A 69 -3.52 19.75 2.49
N ARG A 70 -3.25 19.28 1.27
CA ARG A 70 -3.06 17.86 0.95
C ARG A 70 -1.67 17.63 0.40
N ILE A 71 -0.75 17.18 1.25
CA ILE A 71 0.58 16.83 0.80
C ILE A 71 0.56 15.33 0.45
N ALA A 72 0.32 15.01 -0.82
CA ALA A 72 0.75 13.71 -1.32
C ALA A 72 2.26 13.78 -1.55
N GLU A 73 3.06 13.21 -0.66
CA GLU A 73 4.52 13.17 -0.87
C GLU A 73 4.92 12.03 -1.81
N TRP A 74 4.20 10.91 -1.74
CA TRP A 74 4.59 9.66 -2.39
C TRP A 74 3.40 8.94 -3.00
N SER A 75 3.67 8.26 -4.10
CA SER A 75 2.75 7.36 -4.79
C SER A 75 3.34 5.96 -4.85
N LEU A 76 2.49 4.95 -4.66
CA LEU A 76 2.83 3.55 -4.86
C LEU A 76 2.44 3.15 -6.28
N THR A 77 3.45 2.92 -7.11
CA THR A 77 3.30 2.55 -8.53
C THR A 77 3.96 1.22 -8.79
N ASN A 78 3.59 0.52 -9.85
CA ASN A 78 4.45 -0.49 -10.46
C ASN A 78 4.68 -0.15 -11.94
N ASN A 79 5.35 -1.02 -12.69
CA ASN A 79 5.65 -0.81 -14.12
C ASN A 79 4.42 -0.62 -15.01
N SER A 80 3.21 -0.86 -14.50
CA SER A 80 1.98 -0.85 -15.28
C SER A 80 0.98 0.20 -14.78
N GLN A 81 0.86 0.42 -13.46
CA GLN A 81 -0.24 1.20 -12.87
C GLN A 81 0.13 1.85 -11.54
N ASN A 82 -0.59 2.93 -11.19
CA ASN A 82 -0.60 3.50 -9.84
C ASN A 82 -1.62 2.76 -8.98
N LEU A 83 -1.20 2.24 -7.83
CA LEU A 83 -2.12 1.73 -6.81
C LEU A 83 -2.85 2.90 -6.16
N SER A 84 -2.07 3.81 -5.59
CA SER A 84 -2.59 5.02 -4.97
C SER A 84 -1.48 6.04 -4.69
N SER A 85 -1.87 7.29 -4.54
CA SER A 85 -1.09 8.29 -3.79
C SER A 85 -1.30 8.07 -2.29
N ILE A 86 -0.30 8.40 -1.49
CA ILE A 86 -0.38 8.43 -0.02
C ILE A 86 -0.63 9.88 0.38
N TYR A 87 -1.86 10.17 0.83
CA TYR A 87 -2.24 11.48 1.35
C TYR A 87 -1.99 11.51 2.85
N ILE A 88 -1.24 12.52 3.31
CA ILE A 88 -1.05 12.84 4.73
C ILE A 88 -1.71 14.20 4.94
N GLU A 89 -2.80 14.22 5.71
CA GLU A 89 -3.55 15.47 6.00
C GLU A 89 -3.18 16.04 7.38
N ASP A 90 -2.77 15.19 8.33
CA ASP A 90 -2.38 15.62 9.68
C ASP A 90 -0.85 15.66 9.84
N ILE A 91 -0.31 16.86 10.01
CA ILE A 91 1.14 17.10 10.14
C ILE A 91 1.71 16.63 11.47
N ASP A 92 0.87 16.48 12.49
CA ASP A 92 1.28 15.97 13.81
C ASP A 92 1.37 14.44 13.80
N TYR A 93 0.77 13.79 12.79
CA TYR A 93 0.78 12.35 12.59
C TYR A 93 1.30 11.95 11.19
N PRO A 94 2.54 12.34 10.81
CA PRO A 94 3.09 12.11 9.48
C PRO A 94 3.32 10.62 9.17
N GLN A 95 3.29 9.74 10.19
CA GLN A 95 3.35 8.30 10.03
C GLN A 95 2.06 7.68 9.50
N PHE A 96 0.95 8.43 9.47
CA PHE A 96 -0.33 7.93 9.01
C PHE A 96 -0.75 8.64 7.72
N GLY A 97 -1.13 7.85 6.72
CA GLY A 97 -1.72 8.36 5.49
C GLY A 97 -2.94 7.55 5.06
N TYR A 98 -3.58 8.01 4.00
CA TYR A 98 -4.65 7.26 3.35
C TYR A 98 -4.58 7.39 1.83
N GLY A 99 -5.35 6.55 1.14
CA GLY A 99 -5.48 6.55 -0.30
C GLY A 99 -6.63 5.67 -0.76
N TYR A 100 -6.74 5.52 -2.08
CA TYR A 100 -7.73 4.69 -2.76
C TYR A 100 -7.31 4.43 -4.21
N PRO A 101 -7.87 3.40 -4.86
CA PRO A 101 -7.63 3.15 -6.28
C PRO A 101 -8.20 4.23 -7.20
N ASN A 102 -7.62 4.30 -8.39
CA ASN A 102 -8.22 5.05 -9.49
C ASN A 102 -9.62 4.52 -9.81
N ALA A 103 -10.63 5.41 -9.77
CA ALA A 103 -12.03 5.05 -9.97
C ALA A 103 -12.46 4.99 -11.44
N LYS A 104 -11.61 5.43 -12.37
CA LYS A 104 -11.93 5.43 -13.80
C LYS A 104 -12.07 4.00 -14.30
N ARG A 105 -13.08 3.75 -15.14
CA ARG A 105 -13.33 2.44 -15.75
C ARG A 105 -12.21 2.02 -16.71
N LEU A 106 -11.67 2.99 -17.45
CA LEU A 106 -10.59 2.78 -18.41
C LEU A 106 -9.33 3.51 -17.97
N LEU A 107 -8.18 2.94 -18.31
CA LEU A 107 -6.88 3.59 -18.25
C LEU A 107 -6.74 4.62 -19.37
N SER A 108 -5.71 5.47 -19.31
CA SER A 108 -5.48 6.50 -20.33
C SER A 108 -5.19 5.94 -21.72
N ASN A 109 -4.71 4.70 -21.81
CA ASN A 109 -4.48 3.96 -23.05
C ASN A 109 -5.75 3.27 -23.60
N GLY A 110 -6.90 3.42 -22.94
CA GLY A 110 -8.18 2.81 -23.35
C GLY A 110 -8.41 1.39 -22.85
N GLU A 111 -7.42 0.75 -22.21
CA GLU A 111 -7.60 -0.58 -21.61
C GLU A 111 -8.47 -0.51 -20.36
N GLU A 112 -9.10 -1.64 -19.99
CA GLU A 112 -9.86 -1.73 -18.75
C GLU A 112 -8.95 -1.52 -17.54
N ASN A 113 -9.37 -0.65 -16.61
CA ASN A 113 -8.67 -0.47 -15.36
C ASN A 113 -8.93 -1.69 -14.47
N PRO A 114 -7.92 -2.52 -14.18
CA PRO A 114 -8.15 -3.77 -13.46
C PRO A 114 -8.37 -3.51 -11.95
N LEU A 115 -8.23 -2.26 -11.48
CA LEU A 115 -8.65 -1.83 -10.15
C LEU A 115 -10.10 -1.34 -10.09
N PHE A 116 -10.80 -1.25 -11.22
CA PHE A 116 -12.16 -0.68 -11.26
C PHE A 116 -13.15 -1.44 -10.35
N ASN A 117 -13.00 -2.76 -10.23
CA ASN A 117 -13.82 -3.56 -9.32
C ASN A 117 -13.54 -3.28 -7.83
N PHE A 118 -12.36 -2.73 -7.52
CA PHE A 118 -11.89 -2.38 -6.18
C PHE A 118 -11.93 -0.86 -5.93
N ARG A 119 -12.53 -0.08 -6.86
CA ARG A 119 -12.52 1.39 -6.82
C ARG A 119 -13.11 2.03 -5.56
N ASN A 120 -13.94 1.28 -4.84
CA ASN A 120 -14.59 1.72 -3.62
C ASN A 120 -13.79 1.35 -2.37
N ASP A 121 -12.68 0.62 -2.50
CA ASP A 121 -11.83 0.30 -1.36
C ASP A 121 -11.07 1.54 -0.90
N GLY A 122 -10.90 1.64 0.42
CA GLY A 122 -10.07 2.62 1.09
C GLY A 122 -8.77 1.98 1.56
N TYR A 123 -7.67 2.72 1.46
CA TYR A 123 -6.36 2.30 1.97
C TYR A 123 -5.95 3.23 3.09
N LEU A 124 -5.60 2.66 4.24
CA LEU A 124 -4.86 3.39 5.27
C LEU A 124 -3.41 2.92 5.24
N PHE A 125 -2.49 3.84 5.49
CA PHE A 125 -1.07 3.60 5.47
C PHE A 125 -0.45 3.90 6.82
N ILE A 126 0.41 3.00 7.31
CA ILE A 126 1.30 3.23 8.44
C ILE A 126 2.73 3.21 7.90
N LEU A 127 3.46 4.29 8.10
CA LEU A 127 4.74 4.60 7.44
C LEU A 127 5.88 4.60 8.47
N SER A 128 7.03 4.02 8.12
CA SER A 128 8.27 4.31 8.84
C SER A 128 8.75 5.73 8.53
N LYS A 129 9.56 6.31 9.41
CA LYS A 129 10.07 7.70 9.29
C LYS A 129 10.78 7.98 7.96
N ASP A 130 11.47 6.98 7.42
CA ASP A 130 12.21 7.03 6.15
C ASP A 130 11.43 6.43 4.97
N TYR A 131 10.21 5.97 5.22
CA TYR A 131 9.35 5.25 4.27
C TYR A 131 10.00 3.98 3.69
N SER A 132 10.95 3.38 4.40
CA SER A 132 11.51 2.07 4.07
C SER A 132 10.55 0.93 4.41
N GLU A 133 9.60 1.14 5.34
CA GLU A 133 8.51 0.22 5.63
C GLU A 133 7.16 0.92 5.50
N ILE A 134 6.19 0.23 4.88
CA ILE A 134 4.81 0.69 4.74
C ILE A 134 3.87 -0.48 5.02
N GLU A 135 2.97 -0.33 5.99
CA GLU A 135 1.81 -1.22 6.11
C GLU A 135 0.62 -0.61 5.36
N ILE A 136 -0.01 -1.41 4.50
CA ILE A 136 -1.26 -1.06 3.82
C ILE A 136 -2.40 -1.80 4.48
N LEU A 137 -3.31 -1.07 5.12
CA LEU A 137 -4.55 -1.58 5.68
C LEU A 137 -5.67 -1.38 4.66
N ILE A 138 -6.25 -2.47 4.20
CA ILE A 138 -7.34 -2.45 3.21
C ILE A 138 -8.67 -2.36 3.95
N ILE A 139 -9.43 -1.29 3.72
CA ILE A 139 -10.83 -1.16 4.15
C ILE A 139 -11.71 -1.40 2.92
N GLN A 140 -12.27 -2.61 2.81
CA GLN A 140 -13.11 -2.97 1.67
C GLN A 140 -14.36 -2.07 1.63
N ASP A 141 -14.68 -1.52 0.46
CA ASP A 141 -15.75 -0.53 0.25
C ASP A 141 -15.64 0.74 1.14
N GLY A 142 -14.46 0.99 1.72
CA GLY A 142 -14.24 2.05 2.72
C GLY A 142 -13.97 3.44 2.17
N ARG A 143 -13.86 3.62 0.84
CA ARG A 143 -13.44 4.89 0.22
C ARG A 143 -14.30 6.09 0.63
N ASN A 144 -15.62 5.92 0.68
CA ASN A 144 -16.53 7.02 0.99
C ASN A 144 -16.40 7.54 2.43
N LEU A 145 -15.85 6.73 3.33
CA LEU A 145 -15.63 7.05 4.74
C LEU A 145 -14.15 7.15 5.09
N ILE A 146 -13.27 7.34 4.08
CA ILE A 146 -11.82 7.24 4.28
C ILE A 146 -11.29 8.25 5.31
N SER A 147 -11.83 9.47 5.34
CA SER A 147 -11.45 10.49 6.34
C SER A 147 -11.83 10.06 7.76
N SER A 148 -12.98 9.40 7.95
CA SER A 148 -13.37 8.85 9.25
C SER A 148 -12.46 7.71 9.68
N TYR A 149 -12.13 6.79 8.75
CA TYR A 149 -11.21 5.69 9.04
C TYR A 149 -9.79 6.18 9.32
N TYR A 150 -9.35 7.24 8.64
CA TYR A 150 -8.08 7.91 8.90
C TYR A 150 -8.04 8.52 10.31
N GLN A 151 -9.11 9.19 10.75
CA GLN A 151 -9.20 9.69 12.12
C GLN A 151 -9.18 8.54 13.16
N LEU A 152 -9.92 7.45 12.90
CA LEU A 152 -9.89 6.27 13.78
C LEU A 152 -8.51 5.63 13.89
N LEU A 153 -7.69 5.70 12.83
CA LEU A 153 -6.30 5.27 12.87
C LEU A 153 -5.45 6.19 13.75
N ILE A 154 -5.58 7.51 13.58
CA ILE A 154 -4.86 8.51 14.39
C ILE A 154 -5.20 8.36 15.88
N ASP A 155 -6.48 8.18 16.20
CA ASP A 155 -6.97 8.07 17.57
C ASP A 155 -6.63 6.72 18.24
N GLY A 156 -6.00 5.78 17.50
CA GLY A 156 -5.67 4.44 17.99
C GLY A 156 -6.87 3.50 18.11
N ALA A 157 -8.06 3.90 17.62
CA ALA A 157 -9.27 3.09 17.71
C ALA A 157 -9.19 1.78 16.90
N LEU A 158 -8.27 1.70 15.92
CA LEU A 158 -8.01 0.51 15.11
C LEU A 158 -6.92 -0.40 15.67
N ASP A 159 -6.23 -0.02 16.75
CA ASP A 159 -5.01 -0.69 17.24
C ASP A 159 -5.24 -2.17 17.56
N LEU A 160 -6.36 -2.50 18.20
CA LEU A 160 -6.69 -3.88 18.53
C LEU A 160 -6.78 -4.75 17.27
N GLU A 161 -7.47 -4.27 16.23
CA GLU A 161 -7.66 -5.01 14.98
C GLU A 161 -6.33 -5.10 14.19
N ILE A 162 -5.55 -4.03 14.16
CA ILE A 162 -4.22 -4.00 13.52
C ILE A 162 -3.30 -5.01 14.21
N ASN A 163 -3.24 -5.02 15.54
CA ASN A 163 -2.38 -5.93 16.30
C ASN A 163 -2.81 -7.39 16.11
N GLN A 164 -4.11 -7.67 16.02
CA GLN A 164 -4.60 -9.00 15.65
C GLN A 164 -4.14 -9.44 14.26
N LEU A 165 -4.15 -8.54 13.27
CA LEU A 165 -3.64 -8.84 11.92
C LEU A 165 -2.12 -9.02 11.94
N ARG A 166 -1.37 -8.17 12.65
CA ARG A 166 0.08 -8.28 12.81
C ARG A 166 0.48 -9.64 13.41
N SER A 167 -0.26 -10.15 14.39
CA SER A 167 -0.02 -11.47 14.99
C SER A 167 -0.21 -12.64 14.03
N LYS A 168 -0.92 -12.42 12.91
CA LYS A 168 -1.24 -13.41 11.89
C LYS A 168 -0.44 -13.22 10.60
N LEU A 169 0.54 -12.32 10.60
CA LEU A 169 1.39 -12.08 9.44
C LEU A 169 2.09 -13.38 9.04
N LYS A 170 2.02 -13.67 7.75
CA LYS A 170 2.79 -14.74 7.13
C LYS A 170 3.57 -14.18 5.95
N PRO A 171 4.71 -14.80 5.58
CA PRO A 171 5.48 -14.38 4.42
C PRO A 171 4.60 -14.30 3.16
N PHE A 172 4.73 -13.21 2.39
CA PHE A 172 4.06 -13.09 1.09
C PHE A 172 4.86 -13.80 0.00
N PHE A 173 6.17 -13.60 0.01
CA PHE A 173 7.12 -14.19 -0.94
C PHE A 173 8.43 -14.56 -0.21
N THR A 174 9.07 -15.64 -0.63
CA THR A 174 10.36 -16.08 -0.08
C THR A 174 11.50 -15.48 -0.88
N TYR A 175 12.14 -14.43 -0.36
CA TYR A 175 13.35 -13.86 -0.94
C TYR A 175 14.58 -14.62 -0.43
N GLU A 176 15.50 -14.97 -1.34
CA GLU A 176 16.76 -15.59 -0.95
C GLU A 176 17.57 -14.63 -0.04
N GLY A 177 18.03 -15.13 1.10
CA GLY A 177 18.78 -14.35 2.10
C GLY A 177 17.93 -13.49 3.03
N LEU A 178 16.60 -13.44 2.85
CA LEU A 178 15.72 -12.73 3.78
C LEU A 178 15.23 -13.68 4.88
N HIS A 179 15.58 -13.36 6.12
CA HIS A 179 15.06 -14.03 7.32
C HIS A 179 14.06 -13.09 8.00
N LEU A 180 12.80 -13.50 8.07
CA LEU A 180 11.67 -12.75 8.65
C LEU A 180 11.42 -13.12 10.11
#